data_AF-A0A091N8I2-F1
#
_entry.id   AF-A0A091N8I2-F1
#
_cell.length_a   1.000
_cell.length_b   1.000
_cell.length_c   1.000
_cell.angle_alpha   90.00
_cell.angle_beta   90.00
_cell.angle_gamma   90.00
#
_symmetry.space_group_name_H-M   'P 1'
#
loop_
_entity.id
_entity.type
_entity.pdbx_description
1 polymer ?
#
loop_
_entity_poly.entity_id
_entity_poly.type
_entity_poly.pdbx_seq_one_letter_code
_entity_poly.pdbx_strand_id
1 'polypeptide(L)'
;SNKTELPAPYGPWMEIAHDLPRLIVSRRLRSQVLKMPQLSARHLRGREELHLAHLVLSFMTMGYIWQEGEEGTVKVLPQNLAVPFWEVSQALGLPPILSHADFVLANWRRKNPDGPLEMENLDTISSLPGGESLRGFILVTLLVEKAAVPGIKAVLQALRAIPQLDEETLHEALQELADAIGAMNQALKRMHDYVDPAVFYAVIRIFL
;
A
#
# COMPACT_ATOMS: atom_id res chain seq x y z
N SER A 1 -8.27 4.39 -5.61
CA SER A 1 -8.03 5.81 -5.33
C SER A 1 -8.00 6.56 -6.66
N ASN A 2 -8.52 7.79 -6.76
CA ASN A 2 -8.46 8.57 -8.01
C ASN A 2 -7.16 9.38 -8.14
N LYS A 3 -6.44 9.62 -7.03
CA LYS A 3 -5.24 10.44 -7.05
C LYS A 3 -3.99 9.57 -7.10
N THR A 4 -3.22 9.72 -8.17
CA THR A 4 -1.94 9.03 -8.40
C THR A 4 -0.75 9.97 -8.48
N GLU A 5 -0.99 11.28 -8.41
CA GLU A 5 0.02 12.34 -8.52
C GLU A 5 -0.19 13.39 -7.42
N LEU A 6 0.91 13.83 -6.81
CA LEU A 6 0.90 14.97 -5.90
C LEU A 6 1.05 16.29 -6.67
N PRO A 7 0.36 17.36 -6.27
CA PRO A 7 0.51 18.66 -6.91
C PRO A 7 1.88 19.29 -6.64
N ALA A 8 2.22 20.36 -7.36
CA ALA A 8 3.37 21.19 -6.99
C ALA A 8 3.23 21.68 -5.53
N PRO A 9 4.31 21.71 -4.72
CA PRO A 9 5.72 21.55 -5.12
C PRO A 9 6.27 20.12 -5.01
N TYR A 10 5.43 19.07 -4.89
CA TYR A 10 5.86 17.70 -4.55
C TYR A 10 6.40 16.86 -5.72
N GLY A 11 6.68 17.48 -6.86
CA GLY A 11 7.29 16.83 -8.04
C GLY A 11 8.54 16.00 -7.72
N PRO A 12 9.52 16.51 -6.94
CA PRO A 12 10.71 15.74 -6.58
C PRO A 12 10.44 14.41 -5.86
N TRP A 13 9.36 14.32 -5.07
CA TRP A 13 8.96 13.07 -4.43
C TRP A 13 8.45 12.07 -5.46
N MET A 14 7.56 12.54 -6.36
CA MET A 14 6.98 11.72 -7.42
C MET A 14 8.04 11.23 -8.42
N GLU A 15 9.00 12.08 -8.79
CA GLU A 15 10.11 11.70 -9.68
C GLU A 15 10.92 10.52 -9.13
N ILE A 16 11.29 10.57 -7.84
CA ILE A 16 11.99 9.44 -7.20
C ILE A 16 11.08 8.22 -7.10
N ALA A 17 9.80 8.40 -6.76
CA ALA A 17 8.83 7.30 -6.62
C ALA A 17 8.62 6.52 -7.91
N HIS A 18 8.46 7.22 -9.04
CA HIS A 18 8.26 6.59 -10.36
C HIS A 18 9.46 5.76 -10.80
N ASP A 19 10.67 6.20 -10.47
CA ASP A 19 11.92 5.53 -10.82
C ASP A 19 12.48 4.63 -9.70
N LEU A 20 11.71 4.43 -8.62
CA LEU A 20 12.21 3.86 -7.37
C LEU A 20 12.87 2.48 -7.54
N PRO A 21 12.25 1.48 -8.21
CA PRO A 21 12.89 0.18 -8.42
C PRO A 21 14.22 0.29 -9.17
N ARG A 22 14.27 1.13 -10.22
CA ARG A 22 15.46 1.36 -11.03
C ARG A 22 16.58 2.03 -10.23
N LEU A 23 16.23 3.01 -9.40
CA LEU A 23 17.18 3.69 -8.52
C LEU A 23 17.77 2.76 -7.45
N ILE A 24 16.97 1.83 -6.93
CA ILE A 24 17.44 0.82 -5.95
C ILE A 24 18.40 -0.16 -6.63
N VAL A 25 17.99 -0.76 -7.74
CA VAL A 25 18.81 -1.75 -8.48
C VAL A 25 20.12 -1.14 -8.97
N SER A 26 20.11 0.12 -9.41
CA SER A 26 21.31 0.85 -9.82
C SER A 26 22.12 1.47 -8.67
N ARG A 27 21.71 1.24 -7.41
CA ARG A 27 22.33 1.77 -6.18
C ARG A 27 22.44 3.29 -6.13
N ARG A 28 21.54 3.98 -6.84
CA ARG A 28 21.52 5.44 -6.97
C ARG A 28 20.51 6.11 -6.06
N LEU A 29 19.54 5.38 -5.49
CA LEU A 29 18.47 5.95 -4.69
C LEU A 29 19.01 6.82 -3.56
N ARG A 30 19.94 6.30 -2.74
CA ARG A 30 20.50 7.07 -1.62
C ARG A 30 21.07 8.42 -2.07
N SER A 31 21.81 8.44 -3.18
CA SER A 31 22.36 9.67 -3.74
C SER A 31 21.31 10.66 -4.25
N GLN A 32 20.18 10.17 -4.78
CA GLN A 32 19.07 11.00 -5.25
C GLN A 32 18.30 11.59 -4.08
N VAL A 33 18.01 10.77 -3.07
CA VAL A 33 17.35 11.24 -1.83
C VAL A 33 18.19 12.31 -1.15
N LEU A 34 19.52 12.18 -1.09
CA LEU A 34 20.38 13.23 -0.51
C LEU A 34 20.36 14.56 -1.28
N LYS A 35 20.05 14.55 -2.58
CA LYS A 35 19.92 15.75 -3.42
C LYS A 35 18.50 16.33 -3.43
N MET A 36 17.52 15.57 -2.93
CA MET A 36 16.11 15.96 -2.90
C MET A 36 15.92 17.19 -2.01
N PRO A 37 15.16 18.22 -2.43
CA PRO A 37 14.86 19.34 -1.55
C PRO A 37 14.00 18.88 -0.37
N GLN A 38 14.22 19.48 0.80
CA GLN A 38 13.31 19.28 1.92
C GLN A 38 12.02 20.07 1.65
N LEU A 39 10.93 19.35 1.38
CA LEU A 39 9.61 19.92 1.18
C LEU A 39 8.80 19.81 2.48
N SER A 40 7.99 20.83 2.79
CA SER A 40 7.08 20.78 3.94
C SER A 40 5.76 20.12 3.58
N ALA A 41 5.20 19.33 4.49
CA ALA A 41 3.89 18.70 4.33
C ALA A 41 2.70 19.70 4.37
N ARG A 42 2.94 20.96 4.80
CA ARG A 42 1.89 21.98 5.03
C ARG A 42 1.03 22.34 3.82
N HIS A 43 1.48 22.07 2.59
CA HIS A 43 0.72 22.38 1.38
C HIS A 43 -0.11 21.19 0.88
N LEU A 44 0.01 20.00 1.50
CA LEU A 44 -0.86 18.85 1.22
C LEU A 44 -2.27 19.13 1.73
N ARG A 45 -3.26 18.91 0.88
CA ARG A 45 -4.67 19.21 1.15
C ARG A 45 -5.50 17.94 1.10
N GLY A 46 -6.22 17.70 2.20
CA GLY A 46 -7.18 16.61 2.30
C GLY A 46 -6.53 15.23 2.45
N ARG A 47 -7.38 14.24 2.67
CA ARG A 47 -6.93 12.88 3.01
C ARG A 47 -6.22 12.19 1.85
N GLU A 48 -6.65 12.39 0.61
CA GLU A 48 -6.06 11.69 -0.54
C GLU A 48 -4.59 12.09 -0.78
N GLU A 49 -4.27 13.39 -0.70
CA GLU A 49 -2.89 13.86 -0.86
C GLU A 49 -2.00 13.40 0.30
N LEU A 50 -2.52 13.41 1.53
CA LEU A 50 -1.78 12.93 2.69
C LEU A 50 -1.45 11.43 2.57
N HIS A 51 -2.41 10.58 2.20
CA HIS A 51 -2.15 9.14 2.03
C HIS A 51 -1.20 8.87 0.86
N LEU A 52 -1.33 9.58 -0.26
CA LEU A 52 -0.40 9.42 -1.38
C LEU A 52 1.02 9.87 -1.01
N ALA A 53 1.16 10.97 -0.26
CA ALA A 53 2.46 11.40 0.25
C ALA A 53 3.05 10.38 1.24
N HIS A 54 2.23 9.84 2.16
CA HIS A 54 2.67 8.82 3.09
C HIS A 54 3.13 7.55 2.38
N LEU A 55 2.38 7.10 1.36
CA LEU A 55 2.75 5.99 0.49
C LEU A 55 4.09 6.25 -0.20
N VAL A 56 4.25 7.38 -0.88
CA VAL A 56 5.50 7.67 -1.63
C VAL A 56 6.71 7.76 -0.69
N LEU A 57 6.56 8.48 0.43
CA LEU A 57 7.64 8.67 1.40
C LEU A 57 7.99 7.37 2.12
N SER A 58 7.02 6.50 2.40
CA SER A 58 7.27 5.20 3.03
C SER A 58 7.97 4.22 2.09
N PHE A 59 7.55 4.14 0.82
CA PHE A 59 8.25 3.35 -0.20
C PHE A 59 9.69 3.84 -0.40
N MET A 60 9.89 5.16 -0.50
CA MET A 60 11.22 5.75 -0.61
C MET A 60 12.09 5.45 0.61
N THR A 61 11.50 5.50 1.81
CA THR A 61 12.16 5.15 3.08
C THR A 61 12.62 3.69 3.08
N MET A 62 11.76 2.75 2.70
CA MET A 62 12.12 1.33 2.62
C MET A 62 13.21 1.09 1.58
N GLY A 63 13.09 1.69 0.39
CA GLY A 63 14.13 1.65 -0.62
C GLY A 63 15.47 2.21 -0.11
N TYR A 64 15.45 3.33 0.61
CA TYR A 64 16.66 4.00 1.09
C TYR A 64 17.39 3.16 2.15
N ILE A 65 16.64 2.62 3.11
CA ILE A 65 17.19 1.80 4.21
C ILE A 65 17.78 0.51 3.65
N TRP A 66 16.99 -0.22 2.87
CA TRP A 66 17.27 -1.59 2.46
C TRP A 66 17.91 -1.74 1.07
N GLN A 67 18.34 -0.63 0.43
CA GLN A 67 18.94 -0.64 -0.91
C GLN A 67 20.01 -1.73 -1.11
N GLU A 68 20.84 -1.97 -0.09
CA GLU A 68 21.96 -2.91 -0.13
C GLU A 68 21.63 -4.26 0.55
N GLY A 69 20.35 -4.57 0.76
CA GLY A 69 19.89 -5.77 1.45
C GLY A 69 20.02 -5.69 2.98
N GLU A 70 19.86 -6.86 3.64
CA GLU A 70 19.84 -6.97 5.11
C GLU A 70 21.18 -6.56 5.76
N GLU A 71 22.31 -6.79 5.09
CA GLU A 71 23.64 -6.50 5.63
C GLU A 71 24.09 -5.04 5.44
N GLY A 72 23.59 -4.35 4.41
CA GLY A 72 24.04 -3.01 4.03
C GLY A 72 23.10 -1.88 4.46
N THR A 73 22.32 -2.10 5.52
CA THR A 73 21.32 -1.15 6.00
C THR A 73 21.93 0.15 6.54
N VAL A 74 21.17 1.23 6.43
CA VAL A 74 21.49 2.49 7.12
C VAL A 74 20.60 2.67 8.34
N LYS A 75 21.15 3.29 9.38
CA LYS A 75 20.43 3.53 10.65
C LYS A 75 19.84 4.94 10.77
N VAL A 76 20.12 5.81 9.81
CA VAL A 76 19.73 7.23 9.83
C VAL A 76 19.15 7.61 8.48
N LEU A 77 17.94 8.16 8.50
CA LEU A 77 17.31 8.79 7.34
C LEU A 77 17.76 10.25 7.24
N PRO A 78 18.02 10.76 6.02
CA PRO A 78 18.37 12.17 5.85
C PRO A 78 17.15 13.05 6.14
N GLN A 79 17.41 14.25 6.68
CA GLN A 79 16.36 15.15 7.19
C GLN A 79 15.30 15.50 6.14
N ASN A 80 15.72 15.65 4.88
CA ASN A 80 14.85 15.96 3.75
C ASN A 80 13.84 14.86 3.39
N LEU A 81 14.02 13.64 3.88
CA LEU A 81 13.05 12.54 3.82
C LEU A 81 12.37 12.33 5.18
N ALA A 82 13.15 12.29 6.27
CA ALA A 82 12.65 11.96 7.61
C ALA A 82 11.63 12.97 8.15
N VAL A 83 11.89 14.27 8.00
CA VAL A 83 11.00 15.33 8.51
C VAL A 83 9.65 15.32 7.81
N PRO A 84 9.55 15.42 6.46
CA PRO A 84 8.25 15.39 5.81
C PRO A 84 7.51 14.07 6.04
N PHE A 85 8.21 12.94 6.10
CA PHE A 85 7.56 11.66 6.38
C PHE A 85 6.91 11.69 7.77
N TRP A 86 7.65 12.12 8.79
CA TRP A 86 7.10 12.29 10.14
C TRP A 86 5.93 13.28 10.18
N GLU A 87 6.03 14.44 9.52
CA GLU A 87 4.94 15.43 9.47
C GLU A 87 3.65 14.84 8.88
N VAL A 88 3.76 14.11 7.76
CA VAL A 88 2.61 13.45 7.11
C VAL A 88 2.05 12.33 7.99
N SER A 89 2.92 11.52 8.60
CA SER A 89 2.54 10.46 9.54
C SER A 89 1.75 11.01 10.73
N GLN A 90 2.21 12.12 11.33
CA GLN A 90 1.49 12.79 12.41
C GLN A 90 0.12 13.31 11.96
N ALA A 91 0.03 13.92 10.77
CA ALA A 91 -1.23 14.43 10.24
C ALA A 91 -2.27 13.32 9.97
N LEU A 92 -1.81 12.10 9.66
CA LEU A 92 -2.66 10.93 9.44
C LEU A 92 -2.94 10.10 10.70
N GLY A 93 -2.18 10.30 11.78
CA GLY A 93 -2.20 9.41 12.94
C GLY A 93 -1.59 8.04 12.66
N LEU A 94 -0.65 7.96 11.70
CA LEU A 94 0.07 6.74 11.33
C LEU A 94 1.53 6.81 11.83
N PRO A 95 2.21 5.67 12.01
CA PRO A 95 3.65 5.65 12.26
C PRO A 95 4.44 5.96 10.97
N PRO A 96 5.64 6.57 11.07
CA PRO A 96 6.53 6.84 9.93
C PRO A 96 7.28 5.56 9.51
N ILE A 97 6.52 4.57 9.05
CA ILE A 97 7.00 3.32 8.48
C ILE A 97 6.01 2.87 7.40
N LEU A 98 6.47 2.11 6.41
CA LEU A 98 5.59 1.49 5.42
C LEU A 98 4.63 0.54 6.12
N SER A 99 3.34 0.90 6.10
CA SER A 99 2.28 0.10 6.71
C SER A 99 1.44 -0.61 5.65
N HIS A 100 0.58 -1.55 6.07
CA HIS A 100 -0.39 -2.18 5.16
C HIS A 100 -1.34 -1.16 4.49
N ALA A 101 -1.68 -0.08 5.20
CA ALA A 101 -2.51 0.99 4.66
C ALA A 101 -1.85 1.67 3.45
N ASP A 102 -0.52 1.81 3.49
CA ASP A 102 0.27 2.37 2.39
C ASP A 102 0.48 1.32 1.30
N PHE A 103 1.02 0.17 1.70
CA PHE A 103 1.54 -0.86 0.82
C PHE A 103 0.44 -1.52 -0.03
N VAL A 104 -0.77 -1.66 0.53
CA VAL A 104 -1.91 -2.33 -0.12
C VAL A 104 -3.07 -1.37 -0.35
N LEU A 105 -3.62 -0.78 0.72
CA LEU A 105 -4.93 -0.11 0.64
C LEU A 105 -4.88 1.19 -0.18
N ALA A 106 -3.77 1.92 -0.12
CA ALA A 106 -3.56 3.15 -0.89
C ALA A 106 -2.82 2.92 -2.21
N ASN A 107 -2.05 1.83 -2.36
CA ASN A 107 -1.15 1.60 -3.50
C ASN A 107 -1.80 0.91 -4.70
N TRP A 108 -2.91 1.47 -5.18
CA TRP A 108 -3.55 0.94 -6.38
C TRP A 108 -4.29 2.00 -7.19
N ARG A 109 -4.32 1.76 -8.49
CA ARG A 109 -5.10 2.52 -9.47
C ARG A 109 -5.76 1.57 -10.46
N ARG A 110 -6.86 2.03 -11.07
CA ARG A 110 -7.43 1.36 -12.25
C ARG A 110 -6.68 1.81 -13.49
N LYS A 111 -6.42 0.88 -14.40
CA LYS A 111 -5.91 1.18 -15.75
C LYS A 111 -7.00 1.85 -16.59
N ASN A 112 -8.19 1.25 -16.59
CA ASN A 112 -9.42 1.85 -17.08
C ASN A 112 -10.29 2.28 -15.88
N PRO A 113 -10.49 3.59 -15.65
CA PRO A 113 -11.30 4.12 -14.53
C PRO A 113 -12.72 3.53 -14.45
N ASP A 114 -13.31 3.23 -15.61
CA ASP A 114 -14.69 2.70 -15.74
C ASP A 114 -14.73 1.17 -15.71
N GLY A 115 -13.57 0.51 -15.68
CA GLY A 115 -13.47 -0.95 -15.62
C GLY A 115 -13.62 -1.52 -14.20
N PRO A 116 -13.76 -2.85 -14.09
CA PRO A 116 -13.94 -3.53 -12.81
C PRO A 116 -12.68 -3.48 -11.92
N LEU A 117 -12.85 -3.73 -10.62
CA LEU A 117 -11.74 -3.92 -9.67
C LEU A 117 -11.25 -5.37 -9.71
N GLU A 118 -10.50 -5.69 -10.76
CA GLU A 118 -9.95 -7.02 -11.06
C GLU A 118 -8.46 -6.91 -11.43
N MET A 119 -7.69 -7.99 -11.26
CA MET A 119 -6.22 -7.98 -11.41
C MET A 119 -5.75 -7.39 -12.74
N GLU A 120 -6.50 -7.64 -13.81
CA GLU A 120 -6.20 -7.25 -15.18
C GLU A 120 -6.31 -5.73 -15.35
N ASN A 121 -7.29 -5.13 -14.67
CA ASN A 121 -7.58 -3.69 -14.70
C ASN A 121 -6.90 -2.91 -13.56
N LEU A 122 -6.17 -3.56 -12.67
CA LEU A 122 -5.49 -2.91 -11.55
C LEU A 122 -3.98 -2.79 -11.78
N ASP A 123 -3.40 -1.74 -11.21
CA ASP A 123 -1.96 -1.56 -11.14
C ASP A 123 -1.56 -0.83 -9.86
N THR A 124 -0.29 -0.92 -9.50
CA THR A 124 0.29 -0.21 -8.33
C THR A 124 0.66 1.24 -8.70
N ILE A 125 0.71 2.11 -7.69
CA ILE A 125 1.13 3.52 -7.85
C ILE A 125 2.64 3.65 -7.63
N SER A 126 3.18 3.01 -6.60
CA SER A 126 4.62 2.91 -6.33
C SER A 126 5.03 1.45 -6.17
N SER A 127 6.29 1.17 -6.50
CA SER A 127 6.82 -0.19 -6.52
C SER A 127 8.24 -0.24 -5.97
N LEU A 128 8.63 -1.41 -5.48
CA LEU A 128 9.95 -1.78 -5.01
C LEU A 128 10.51 -2.90 -5.90
N PRO A 129 11.77 -3.33 -5.74
CA PRO A 129 12.27 -4.51 -6.44
C PRO A 129 11.40 -5.75 -6.17
N GLY A 130 11.19 -6.57 -7.21
CA GLY A 130 10.29 -7.73 -7.17
C GLY A 130 9.35 -7.84 -8.39
N GLY A 131 9.28 -6.79 -9.20
CA GLY A 131 8.60 -6.81 -10.51
C GLY A 131 7.15 -7.27 -10.43
N GLU A 132 6.74 -8.15 -11.35
CA GLU A 132 5.37 -8.68 -11.38
C GLU A 132 5.00 -9.47 -10.12
N SER A 133 5.95 -10.10 -9.43
CA SER A 133 5.65 -10.79 -8.16
C SER A 133 5.29 -9.82 -7.04
N LEU A 134 5.92 -8.63 -7.00
CA LEU A 134 5.53 -7.60 -6.03
C LEU A 134 4.16 -7.02 -6.36
N ARG A 135 3.94 -6.70 -7.65
CA ARG A 135 2.64 -6.24 -8.13
C ARG A 135 1.54 -7.25 -7.81
N GLY A 136 1.81 -8.54 -8.05
CA GLY A 136 0.96 -9.67 -7.70
C GLY A 136 0.64 -9.70 -6.21
N PHE A 137 1.67 -9.65 -5.36
CA PHE A 137 1.52 -9.71 -3.91
C PHE A 137 0.64 -8.57 -3.36
N ILE A 138 0.84 -7.35 -3.85
CA ILE A 138 0.04 -6.18 -3.44
C ILE A 138 -1.41 -6.32 -3.91
N LEU A 139 -1.62 -6.60 -5.20
CA LEU A 139 -2.96 -6.57 -5.78
C LEU A 139 -3.81 -7.80 -5.39
N VAL A 140 -3.21 -8.98 -5.22
CA VAL A 140 -3.93 -10.15 -4.67
C VAL A 140 -4.39 -9.85 -3.24
N THR A 141 -3.51 -9.28 -2.41
CA THR A 141 -3.86 -8.88 -1.04
C THR A 141 -4.98 -7.83 -1.05
N LEU A 142 -4.94 -6.84 -1.94
CA LEU A 142 -6.02 -5.88 -2.12
C LEU A 142 -7.36 -6.55 -2.50
N LEU A 143 -7.34 -7.59 -3.33
CA LEU A 143 -8.55 -8.32 -3.70
C LEU A 143 -9.11 -9.15 -2.55
N VAL A 144 -8.26 -9.67 -1.66
CA VAL A 144 -8.69 -10.29 -0.40
C VAL A 144 -9.41 -9.25 0.48
N GLU A 145 -8.84 -8.06 0.64
CA GLU A 145 -9.46 -6.95 1.39
C GLU A 145 -10.82 -6.54 0.78
N LYS A 146 -10.89 -6.43 -0.56
CA LYS A 146 -12.15 -6.18 -1.28
C LYS A 146 -13.19 -7.27 -1.01
N ALA A 147 -12.78 -8.54 -1.00
CA ALA A 147 -13.67 -9.67 -0.75
C ALA A 147 -14.19 -9.72 0.71
N ALA A 148 -13.46 -9.12 1.65
CA ALA A 148 -13.87 -9.03 3.05
C ALA A 148 -15.01 -8.02 3.29
N VAL A 149 -15.21 -7.04 2.39
CA VAL A 149 -16.15 -5.91 2.58
C VAL A 149 -17.58 -6.35 2.92
N PRO A 150 -18.20 -7.32 2.22
CA PRO A 150 -19.53 -7.80 2.60
C PRO A 150 -19.57 -8.37 4.02
N GLY A 151 -18.56 -9.18 4.39
CA GLY A 151 -18.46 -9.76 5.74
C GLY A 151 -18.33 -8.70 6.84
N ILE A 152 -17.58 -7.62 6.62
CA ILE A 152 -17.51 -6.51 7.58
C ILE A 152 -18.89 -5.86 7.78
N LYS A 153 -19.65 -5.66 6.70
CA LYS A 153 -21.03 -5.13 6.79
C LYS A 153 -21.96 -6.11 7.52
N ALA A 154 -21.79 -7.40 7.26
CA ALA A 154 -22.55 -8.47 7.90
C ALA A 154 -22.30 -8.51 9.42
N VAL A 155 -21.06 -8.33 9.88
CA VAL A 155 -20.74 -8.20 11.31
C VAL A 155 -21.51 -7.04 11.94
N LEU A 156 -21.58 -5.89 11.27
CA LEU A 156 -22.34 -4.73 11.78
C LEU A 156 -23.85 -5.00 11.83
N GLN A 157 -24.40 -5.78 10.89
CA GLN A 157 -25.79 -6.21 10.91
C GLN A 157 -26.06 -7.17 12.07
N ALA A 158 -25.21 -8.20 12.25
CA ALA A 158 -25.30 -9.15 13.35
C ALA A 158 -25.28 -8.44 14.72
N LEU A 159 -24.36 -7.48 14.92
CA LEU A 159 -24.28 -6.70 16.16
C LEU A 159 -25.54 -5.89 16.46
N ARG A 160 -26.32 -5.50 15.44
CA ARG A 160 -27.60 -4.79 15.60
C ARG A 160 -28.77 -5.73 15.84
N ALA A 161 -28.73 -6.95 15.32
CA ALA A 161 -29.78 -7.96 15.45
C ALA A 161 -29.79 -8.59 16.85
N ILE A 162 -28.62 -8.80 17.46
CA ILE A 162 -28.48 -9.46 18.77
C ILE A 162 -29.36 -8.82 19.87
N PRO A 163 -29.34 -7.50 20.11
CA PRO A 163 -30.15 -6.90 21.18
C PRO A 163 -31.66 -6.96 20.90
N GLN A 164 -32.05 -7.13 19.64
CA GLN A 164 -33.45 -7.20 19.20
C GLN A 164 -33.99 -8.63 19.21
N LEU A 165 -33.13 -9.63 19.47
CA LEU A 165 -33.46 -11.05 19.35
C LEU A 165 -34.00 -11.41 17.95
N ASP A 166 -33.51 -10.71 16.93
CA ASP A 166 -33.87 -10.95 15.53
C ASP A 166 -33.00 -12.10 14.99
N GLU A 167 -33.50 -13.32 15.17
CA GLU A 167 -32.80 -14.54 14.77
C GLU A 167 -32.62 -14.67 13.26
N GLU A 168 -33.58 -14.18 12.46
CA GLU A 168 -33.55 -14.24 11.01
C GLU A 168 -32.43 -13.36 10.45
N THR A 169 -32.40 -12.07 10.84
CA THR A 169 -31.34 -11.14 10.43
C THR A 169 -29.97 -11.60 10.95
N LEU A 170 -29.90 -12.15 12.16
CA LEU A 170 -28.65 -12.69 12.70
C LEU A 170 -28.15 -13.88 11.87
N HIS A 171 -29.03 -14.80 11.49
CA HIS A 171 -28.67 -15.95 10.65
C HIS A 171 -28.16 -15.51 9.28
N GLU A 172 -28.88 -14.62 8.60
CA GLU A 172 -28.46 -14.07 7.30
C GLU A 172 -27.09 -13.38 7.38
N ALA A 173 -26.88 -12.56 8.41
CA ALA A 173 -25.61 -11.87 8.62
C ALA A 173 -24.44 -12.86 8.86
N LEU A 174 -24.66 -13.95 9.59
CA LEU A 174 -23.64 -14.98 9.79
C LEU A 174 -23.35 -15.75 8.51
N GLN A 175 -24.36 -16.01 7.67
CA GLN A 175 -24.18 -16.64 6.37
C GLN A 175 -23.38 -15.75 5.41
N GLU A 176 -23.72 -14.46 5.30
CA GLU A 176 -23.00 -13.48 4.48
C GLU A 176 -21.53 -13.35 4.94
N LEU A 177 -21.28 -13.40 6.26
CA LEU A 177 -19.91 -13.42 6.80
C LEU A 177 -19.15 -14.67 6.38
N ALA A 178 -19.77 -15.85 6.45
CA ALA A 178 -19.15 -17.10 6.03
C ALA A 178 -18.82 -17.10 4.53
N ASP A 179 -19.73 -16.59 3.70
CA ASP A 179 -19.54 -16.47 2.25
C ASP A 179 -18.40 -15.50 1.92
N ALA A 180 -18.32 -14.37 2.63
CA ALA A 180 -17.21 -13.42 2.49
C ALA A 180 -15.85 -14.06 2.84
N ILE A 181 -15.76 -14.85 3.92
CA ILE A 181 -14.55 -15.61 4.26
C ILE A 181 -14.20 -16.62 3.16
N GLY A 182 -15.21 -17.30 2.60
CA GLY A 182 -15.05 -18.17 1.42
C GLY A 182 -14.45 -17.42 0.23
N ALA A 183 -14.98 -16.23 -0.10
CA ALA A 183 -14.50 -15.39 -1.19
C ALA A 183 -13.07 -14.88 -0.94
N MET A 184 -12.75 -14.47 0.29
CA MET A 184 -11.38 -14.09 0.69
C MET A 184 -10.39 -15.24 0.46
N ASN A 185 -10.76 -16.47 0.84
CA ASN A 185 -9.92 -17.65 0.61
C ASN A 185 -9.70 -17.91 -0.88
N GLN A 186 -10.73 -17.75 -1.72
CA GLN A 186 -10.57 -17.91 -3.17
C GLN A 186 -9.67 -16.81 -3.77
N ALA A 187 -9.81 -15.56 -3.31
CA ALA A 187 -8.92 -14.48 -3.72
C ALA A 187 -7.46 -14.77 -3.32
N LEU A 188 -7.24 -15.24 -2.08
CA LEU A 188 -5.91 -15.55 -1.57
C LEU A 188 -5.20 -16.66 -2.35
N LYS A 189 -5.92 -17.67 -2.84
CA LYS A 189 -5.34 -18.75 -3.67
C LYS A 189 -4.64 -18.24 -4.93
N ARG A 190 -5.08 -17.10 -5.47
CA ARG A 190 -4.44 -16.44 -6.62
C ARG A 190 -3.00 -16.02 -6.33
N MET A 191 -2.58 -15.97 -5.07
CA MET A 191 -1.18 -15.71 -4.71
C MET A 191 -0.22 -16.67 -5.41
N HIS A 192 -0.62 -17.94 -5.61
CA HIS A 192 0.16 -18.94 -6.32
C HIS A 192 0.35 -18.64 -7.82
N ASP A 193 -0.58 -17.90 -8.42
CA ASP A 193 -0.55 -17.57 -9.85
C ASP A 193 0.31 -16.32 -10.12
N TYR A 194 0.36 -15.38 -9.17
CA TYR A 194 0.98 -14.07 -9.39
C TYR A 194 2.28 -13.84 -8.61
N VAL A 195 2.63 -14.67 -7.63
CA VAL A 195 3.80 -14.46 -6.78
C VAL A 195 4.74 -15.65 -6.82
N ASP A 196 5.95 -15.40 -7.33
CA ASP A 196 7.05 -16.37 -7.25
C ASP A 196 7.57 -16.41 -5.80
N PRO A 197 7.56 -17.57 -5.12
CA PRO A 197 8.02 -17.70 -3.74
C PRO A 197 9.50 -17.33 -3.54
N ALA A 198 10.36 -17.62 -4.52
CA ALA A 198 11.78 -17.30 -4.44
C ALA A 198 12.01 -15.79 -4.54
N VAL A 199 11.29 -15.11 -5.44
CA VAL A 199 11.32 -13.64 -5.54
C VAL A 199 10.77 -12.99 -4.28
N PHE A 200 9.68 -13.52 -3.73
CA PHE A 200 9.12 -13.00 -2.49
C PHE A 200 10.13 -13.09 -1.34
N TYR A 201 10.71 -14.27 -1.13
CA TYR A 201 11.61 -14.51 -0.02
C TYR A 201 12.94 -13.74 -0.14
N ALA A 202 13.54 -13.73 -1.33
CA ALA A 202 14.88 -13.20 -1.55
C ALA A 202 14.92 -11.71 -1.89
N VAL A 203 13.80 -11.12 -2.34
CA VAL A 203 13.75 -9.72 -2.78
C VAL A 203 12.70 -8.94 -2.01
N ILE A 204 11.43 -9.33 -2.10
CA ILE A 204 10.31 -8.52 -1.60
C ILE A 204 10.37 -8.37 -0.08
N ARG A 205 10.52 -9.49 0.65
CA ARG A 205 10.51 -9.54 2.12
C ARG A 205 11.51 -8.57 2.76
N ILE A 206 12.63 -8.30 2.10
CA ILE A 206 13.69 -7.42 2.63
C ILE A 206 13.19 -5.98 2.82
N PHE A 207 12.23 -5.54 2.02
CA PHE A 207 11.71 -4.17 2.06
C PHE A 207 10.43 -4.01 2.91
N LEU A 208 9.91 -5.09 3.50
CA LEU A 208 8.64 -5.12 4.23
C LEU A 208 8.83 -5.23 5.74
#